data_AF-X1MIM1-F1
#
_entry.id   AF-X1MIM1-F1
#
_cell.length_a   1.000
_cell.length_b   1.000
_cell.length_c   1.000
_cell.angle_alpha   90.00
_cell.angle_beta   90.00
_cell.angle_gamma   90.00
#
_symmetry.space_group_name_H-M   'P 1'
#
loop_
_entity.id
_entity.type
_entity.pdbx_description
1 polymer ?
#
loop_
_entity_poly.entity_id
_entity_poly.type
_entity_poly.pdbx_seq_one_letter_code
_entity_poly.pdbx_strand_id
1 'polypeptide(L)' 'MAEIVGIRFRRAGKVYYFDPAGIDLEVNDYAVVKTSRGLELGRVVISPKQVLTSEVNKP' A
#
# COMPACT_ATOMS: atom_id res chain seq x y z
N MET A 1 4.57 14.74 6.32
CA MET A 1 4.87 13.97 5.10
C MET A 1 4.05 12.69 5.22
N ALA A 2 3.00 12.52 4.42
CA ALA A 2 2.13 11.35 4.56
C ALA A 2 2.74 10.20 3.75
N GLU A 3 3.29 9.21 4.44
CA GLU A 3 3.72 7.97 3.80
C GLU A 3 2.49 7.18 3.36
N ILE A 4 2.55 6.57 2.17
CA ILE A 4 1.42 5.84 1.60
C ILE A 4 1.92 4.51 1.06
N VAL A 5 1.26 3.42 1.43
CA VAL A 5 1.53 2.10 0.87
C VAL A 5 0.42 1.70 -0.10
N GLY A 6 0.81 1.17 -1.26
CA GLY A 6 -0.13 0.62 -2.25
C GLY A 6 -0.22 -0.90 -2.11
N ILE A 7 -1.41 -1.41 -1.79
CA ILE A 7 -1.67 -2.84 -1.60
C ILE A 7 -2.67 -3.34 -2.63
N ARG A 8 -2.38 -4.50 -3.23
CA ARG A 8 -3.25 -5.18 -4.19
C ARG A 8 -3.65 -6.56 -3.65
N PHE A 9 -4.95 -6.78 -3.51
CA PHE A 9 -5.51 -8.04 -2.97
C PHE A 9 -5.69 -9.14 -4.03
N ARG A 10 -5.93 -8.77 -5.29
CA ARG A 10 -6.13 -9.70 -6.40
C ARG A 10 -5.14 -9.44 -7.52
N ARG A 11 -4.67 -10.51 -8.18
CA ARG A 11 -3.64 -10.44 -9.24
C ARG A 11 -3.94 -9.42 -10.36
N ALA A 12 -5.21 -9.27 -10.75
CA ALA A 12 -5.70 -8.26 -11.70
C ALA A 12 -6.66 -7.22 -11.06
N GLY A 13 -6.48 -6.92 -9.77
CA GLY A 13 -7.35 -6.02 -9.01
C GLY A 13 -6.85 -4.57 -8.96
N LYS A 14 -7.71 -3.70 -8.43
CA LYS A 14 -7.35 -2.32 -8.08
C LYS A 14 -6.26 -2.30 -6.99
N VAL A 15 -5.41 -1.28 -7.04
CA VAL A 15 -4.48 -0.94 -5.96
C VAL A 15 -5.22 -0.04 -4.98
N TYR A 16 -5.16 -0.39 -3.71
CA TYR A 16 -5.72 0.38 -2.61
C TYR A 16 -4.58 1.01 -1.84
N TYR A 17 -4.80 2.23 -1.36
CA TYR A 17 -3.79 3.02 -0.65
C TYR A 17 -4.12 3.03 0.84
N PHE A 18 -3.10 2.78 1.65
CA PHE A 18 -3.21 2.74 3.11
C PHE A 18 -2.09 3.54 3.75
N ASP A 19 -2.30 3.90 5.01
CA ASP A 19 -1.25 4.43 5.88
C ASP A 19 -0.38 3.24 6.35
N PRO A 20 0.94 3.25 6.12
CA PRO A 20 1.83 2.20 6.59
C PRO A 20 1.99 2.17 8.12
N ALA A 21 1.49 3.19 8.85
CA ALA A 21 1.57 3.31 10.30
C ALA A 21 3.01 3.17 10.85
N GLY A 22 4.00 3.63 10.08
CA GLY A 22 5.42 3.51 10.40
C GLY A 22 6.03 2.11 10.21
N ILE A 23 5.30 1.17 9.60
CA ILE A 23 5.81 -0.15 9.23
C ILE A 23 6.63 -0.01 7.95
N ASP A 24 7.89 -0.46 8.00
CA ASP A 24 8.74 -0.53 6.81
C ASP A 24 8.27 -1.71 5.95
N LEU A 25 7.75 -1.40 4.76
CA LEU A 25 7.17 -2.36 3.82
C LEU A 25 7.86 -2.23 2.46
N GLU A 26 8.24 -3.36 1.89
CA GLU A 26 8.86 -3.42 0.57
C GLU A 26 7.90 -3.91 -0.50
N VAL A 27 8.19 -3.57 -1.75
CA VAL A 27 7.43 -4.11 -2.88
C VAL A 27 7.59 -5.63 -2.89
N ASN A 28 6.47 -6.33 -3.08
CA ASN A 28 6.29 -7.78 -3.00
C ASN A 28 6.05 -8.38 -1.62
N ASP A 29 6.13 -7.59 -0.54
CA ASP A 29 5.70 -8.06 0.78
C ASP A 29 4.21 -8.39 0.80
N TYR A 30 3.83 -9.25 1.73
CA TYR A 30 2.44 -9.55 2.01
C TYR A 30 1.98 -8.81 3.27
N ALA A 31 0.86 -8.10 3.16
CA ALA A 31 0.26 -7.34 4.24
C ALA A 31 -1.17 -7.84 4.48
N VAL A 32 -1.52 -8.06 5.74
CA VAL A 32 -2.90 -8.34 6.15
C VAL A 32 -3.56 -7.03 6.56
N VAL A 33 -4.63 -6.66 5.88
CA VAL A 33 -5.34 -5.40 6.11
C VAL A 33 -6.74 -5.69 6.61
N LYS A 34 -7.20 -4.93 7.62
CA LYS A 34 -8.57 -5.01 8.11
C LYS A 34 -9.49 -4.15 7.23
N THR A 35 -10.31 -4.78 6.41
CA THR A 35 -11.36 -4.13 5.61
C THR A 35 -12.71 -4.25 6.32
N SER A 36 -13.73 -3.55 5.82
CA SER A 36 -15.10 -3.66 6.35
C SER A 36 -15.69 -5.08 6.26
N ARG A 37 -15.07 -5.97 5.47
CA ARG A 37 -15.52 -7.35 5.27
C ARG A 37 -14.69 -8.38 6.06
N GLY A 38 -13.65 -7.95 6.76
CA GLY A 38 -12.77 -8.84 7.53
C GLY A 38 -11.30 -8.54 7.31
N LEU A 39 -10.45 -9.53 7.62
CA LEU A 39 -9.03 -9.46 7.32
C LEU A 39 -8.79 -9.96 5.89
N GLU A 40 -8.09 -9.16 5.09
CA GLU A 40 -7.72 -9.52 3.72
C GLU A 40 -6.20 -9.52 3.57
N LEU A 41 -5.67 -10.57 2.94
CA LEU A 41 -4.26 -10.65 2.58
C LEU A 41 -4.05 -9.97 1.21
N GLY A 42 -3.17 -8.98 1.16
CA GLY A 42 -2.77 -8.30 -0.06
C GLY A 42 -1.26 -8.31 -0.23
N ARG A 43 -0.82 -7.97 -1.45
CA ARG A 43 0.59 -7.80 -1.77
C ARG A 43 0.91 -6.32 -1.95
N VAL A 44 2.01 -5.88 -1.35
CA VAL A 44 2.54 -4.53 -1.51
C VAL A 44 3.07 -4.37 -2.93
N VAL A 45 2.55 -3.38 -3.65
CA VAL A 45 2.95 -3.05 -5.03
C VAL A 45 3.59 -1.67 -5.13
N ILE A 46 3.43 -0.84 -4.09
CA ILE A 46 4.08 0.46 -3.94
C ILE A 46 4.54 0.56 -2.50
N SER A 47 5.85 0.71 -2.28
CA SER A 47 6.41 0.90 -0.94
C SER A 47 6.22 2.36 -0.46
N PRO A 48 6.12 2.59 0.86
CA PRO A 48 6.05 3.92 1.47
C PRO A 48 7.16 4.86 0.97
N LYS A 49 8.39 4.33 0.88
CA LYS A 49 9.60 5.04 0.45
C LYS A 49 9.54 5.48 -1.02
N GLN A 50 8.92 4.68 -1.90
CA GLN A 50 8.80 5.02 -3.32
C GLN A 50 7.87 6.22 -3.54
N VAL A 51 6.85 6.39 -2.69
CA VAL A 51 5.92 7.53 -2.76
C VAL A 51 6.59 8.82 -2.31
N LEU A 52 7.49 8.76 -1.33
CA LEU A 52 8.30 9.92 -0.91
C LEU A 52 9.19 10.43 -2.05
N THR A 53 9.75 9.54 -2.87
CA THR A 53 10.55 9.91 -4.05
C THR A 53 9.70 10.40 -5.22
N SER A 54 8.44 9.97 -5.31
CA SER A 54 7.58 10.22 -6.47
C SER A 54 6.59 11.36 -6.26
N GLU A 55 6.90 12.34 -5.39
CA GLU A 55 6.02 13.45 -4.97
C GLU A 55 4.92 13.77 -5.99
N VAL A 56 3.77 13.21 -5.70
CA VAL A 56 2.41 13.61 -6.04
C VAL A 56 2.34 14.80 -7.00
N ASN A 57 2.35 14.51 -8.30
CA ASN A 57 1.86 15.44 -9.32
C ASN A 57 0.32 15.52 -9.19
N LYS A 58 -0.15 16.30 -8.20
CA LYS A 58 -1.53 16.79 -8.17
C LYS A 58 -1.56 18.08 -8.98
N PRO A 59 -2.32 18.17 -10.08
CA PRO A 59 -2.78 19.48 -10.54
C PRO A 59 -3.68 20.15 -9.49
#